data_AF-A0A227J7W8-F1
#
_entry.id   AF-A0A227J7W8-F1
#
_cell.length_a   1.000
_cell.length_b   1.000
_cell.length_c   1.000
_cell.angle_alpha   90.00
_cell.angle_beta   90.00
_cell.angle_gamma   90.00
#
_symmetry.space_group_name_H-M   'P 1'
#
loop_
_entity.id
_entity.type
_entity.pdbx_description
1 polymer ?
#
loop_
_entity_poly.entity_id
_entity_poly.type
_entity_poly.pdbx_seq_one_letter_code
_entity_poly.pdbx_strand_id
1 'polypeptide(L)'
;ALLGSTWLIMKTEGALQNTMYRFTNKTLLAMISALIIVSAWTPIAYPAIAERWFSLPNLFYLLPVPVITGLVCLKIADSVKKRKERSPFVMALVIVILGFAGLGISIWPNIIPPSISIWEAA
;
A
#
# COMPACT_ATOMS: atom_id res chain seq x y z
N ALA A 1 10.55 -4.47 -2.33
CA ALA A 1 10.75 -4.86 -3.74
C ALA A 1 10.21 -3.82 -4.74
N LEU A 2 8.90 -3.49 -4.74
CA LEU A 2 8.30 -2.60 -5.76
C LEU A 2 8.99 -1.22 -5.83
N LEU A 3 9.08 -0.53 -4.69
CA LEU A 3 9.71 0.79 -4.56
C LEU A 3 11.16 0.79 -5.06
N GLY A 4 11.95 -0.22 -4.66
CA GLY A 4 13.32 -0.40 -5.13
C GLY A 4 13.42 -0.62 -6.64
N SER A 5 12.54 -1.45 -7.23
CA SER A 5 12.52 -1.66 -8.68
C SER A 5 12.18 -0.38 -9.45
N THR A 6 11.20 0.40 -8.98
CA THR A 6 10.83 1.69 -9.60
C THR A 6 11.91 2.76 -9.41
N TRP A 7 12.66 2.71 -8.32
CA TRP A 7 13.81 3.58 -8.10
C TRP A 7 14.95 3.24 -9.06
N LEU A 8 15.23 1.94 -9.28
CA LEU A 8 16.22 1.50 -10.26
C LEU A 8 15.83 1.89 -11.68
N ILE A 9 14.55 1.83 -12.06
CA ILE A 9 14.07 2.36 -13.36
C ILE A 9 14.48 3.83 -13.54
N MET A 10 14.33 4.64 -12.49
CA MET A 10 14.65 6.07 -12.52
C MET A 10 16.16 6.36 -12.55
N LYS A 11 16.99 5.42 -12.08
CA LYS A 11 18.44 5.62 -11.88
C LYS A 11 19.33 4.86 -12.86
N THR A 12 18.76 4.00 -13.70
CA THR A 12 19.50 3.15 -14.63
C THR A 12 19.03 3.38 -16.05
N GLU A 13 19.88 3.04 -17.01
CA GLU A 13 19.61 3.17 -18.44
C GLU A 13 19.90 1.86 -19.17
N GLY A 14 19.47 1.75 -20.42
CA GLY A 14 19.80 0.63 -21.30
C GLY A 14 19.23 -0.72 -20.85
N ALA A 15 20.06 -1.77 -20.86
CA ALA A 15 19.64 -3.15 -20.63
C ALA A 15 19.11 -3.39 -19.20
N LEU A 16 19.73 -2.76 -18.20
CA LEU A 16 19.33 -2.91 -16.80
C LEU A 16 17.96 -2.26 -16.57
N GLN A 17 17.75 -1.05 -17.08
CA GLN A 17 16.47 -0.33 -16.98
C GLN A 17 15.33 -1.15 -17.60
N ASN A 18 15.56 -1.72 -18.79
CA ASN A 18 14.61 -2.61 -19.47
C ASN A 18 14.24 -3.84 -18.64
N THR A 19 15.22 -4.44 -17.97
CA THR A 19 14.99 -5.56 -17.05
C THR A 19 14.14 -5.12 -15.86
N MET A 20 14.41 -3.94 -15.31
CA MET A 20 13.65 -3.39 -14.19
C MET A 20 12.20 -3.10 -14.56
N TYR A 21 11.89 -2.57 -15.74
CA TYR A 21 10.49 -2.42 -16.20
C TYR A 21 9.71 -3.75 -16.18
N ARG A 22 10.32 -4.85 -16.62
CA ARG A 22 9.71 -6.19 -16.59
C ARG A 22 9.56 -6.71 -15.16
N PHE A 23 10.57 -6.49 -14.33
CA PHE A 23 10.58 -6.91 -12.93
C PHE A 23 9.54 -6.15 -12.09
N THR A 24 9.37 -4.85 -12.33
CA THR A 24 8.38 -4.00 -11.67
C THR A 24 6.96 -4.51 -11.91
N ASN A 25 6.61 -4.98 -13.12
CA ASN A 25 5.28 -5.55 -13.36
C ASN A 25 4.98 -6.79 -12.50
N LYS A 26 5.96 -7.70 -12.38
CA LYS A 26 5.82 -8.89 -11.51
C LYS A 26 5.68 -8.50 -10.04
N THR A 27 6.48 -7.52 -9.62
CA THR A 27 6.50 -7.05 -8.24
C THR A 27 5.25 -6.25 -7.87
N LEU A 28 4.69 -5.50 -8.82
CA LEU A 28 3.42 -4.80 -8.67
C LEU A 28 2.28 -5.80 -8.48
N LEU A 29 2.25 -6.88 -9.29
CA LEU A 29 1.25 -7.92 -9.13
C LEU A 29 1.34 -8.58 -7.74
N ALA A 30 2.56 -8.93 -7.30
CA ALA A 30 2.77 -9.47 -5.96
C ALA A 30 2.30 -8.50 -4.85
N MET A 31 2.53 -7.19 -5.01
CA MET A 31 2.05 -6.17 -4.08
C MET A 31 0.52 -6.09 -4.05
N ILE A 32 -0.14 -6.09 -5.21
CA ILE A 32 -1.61 -6.08 -5.31
C ILE A 32 -2.19 -7.33 -4.63
N SER A 33 -1.60 -8.51 -4.88
CA SER A 33 -2.03 -9.75 -4.22
C SER A 33 -1.90 -9.66 -2.71
N ALA A 34 -0.77 -9.17 -2.19
CA ALA A 34 -0.56 -8.99 -0.77
C ALA A 34 -1.59 -8.00 -0.16
N LEU A 35 -1.85 -6.87 -0.83
CA LEU A 35 -2.85 -5.90 -0.39
C LEU A 35 -4.24 -6.52 -0.30
N ILE A 36 -4.66 -7.30 -1.31
CA ILE A 36 -5.97 -7.97 -1.31
C ILE A 36 -6.05 -9.01 -0.19
N ILE A 37 -5.03 -9.87 -0.07
CA ILE A 37 -4.99 -10.93 0.94
C ILE A 37 -5.08 -10.33 2.34
N VAL A 38 -4.23 -9.34 2.65
CA VAL A 38 -4.22 -8.69 3.96
C VAL A 38 -5.54 -7.95 4.20
N SER A 39 -6.06 -7.20 3.22
CA SER A 39 -7.31 -6.45 3.37
C SER A 39 -8.53 -7.35 3.64
N ALA A 40 -8.53 -8.58 3.11
CA ALA A 40 -9.58 -9.57 3.39
C ALA A 40 -9.33 -10.30 4.72
N TRP A 41 -8.09 -10.71 4.98
CA TRP A 41 -7.73 -11.49 6.18
C TRP A 41 -7.85 -10.68 7.46
N THR A 42 -7.36 -9.45 7.49
CA THR A 42 -7.31 -8.60 8.68
C THR A 42 -8.67 -8.41 9.36
N PRO A 43 -9.76 -8.02 8.68
CA PRO A 43 -11.06 -7.87 9.33
C PRO A 43 -11.66 -9.20 9.78
N ILE A 44 -11.35 -10.32 9.10
CA ILE A 44 -11.80 -11.66 9.51
C ILE A 44 -11.09 -12.09 10.81
N ALA A 45 -9.78 -11.82 10.90
CA ALA A 45 -8.97 -12.20 12.05
C ALA A 45 -9.20 -11.28 13.27
N TYR A 46 -9.57 -10.01 13.06
CA TYR A 46 -9.68 -9.00 14.11
C TYR A 46 -11.02 -8.25 14.01
N PRO A 47 -12.05 -8.66 14.78
CA PRO A 47 -13.37 -8.03 14.76
C PRO A 47 -13.35 -6.53 15.05
N ALA A 48 -12.45 -6.06 15.94
CA ALA A 48 -12.29 -4.63 16.23
C ALA A 48 -11.83 -3.82 15.00
N ILE A 49 -11.00 -4.40 14.15
CA ILE A 49 -10.59 -3.77 12.88
C ILE A 49 -11.77 -3.76 11.92
N ALA A 50 -12.53 -4.86 11.83
CA ALA A 50 -13.73 -4.91 11.00
C ALA A 50 -14.76 -3.85 11.42
N GLU A 51 -15.02 -3.70 12.72
CA GLU A 51 -15.93 -2.69 13.24
C GLU A 51 -15.45 -1.29 12.88
N ARG A 52 -14.16 -0.97 13.02
CA ARG A 52 -13.66 0.34 12.64
C ARG A 52 -13.78 0.62 11.14
N TRP A 53 -13.46 -0.34 10.28
CA TRP A 53 -13.44 -0.14 8.83
C TRP A 53 -14.81 -0.23 8.17
N PHE A 54 -15.73 -1.04 8.70
CA PHE A 54 -17.03 -1.32 8.07
C PHE A 54 -18.23 -0.74 8.83
N SER A 55 -18.06 -0.14 10.01
CA SER A 55 -19.13 0.60 10.68
C SER A 55 -19.47 1.91 9.96
N LEU A 56 -20.75 2.28 10.00
CA LEU A 56 -21.18 3.61 9.58
C LEU A 56 -21.03 4.59 10.76
N PRO A 57 -20.50 5.81 10.55
CA PRO A 57 -20.12 6.42 9.26
C PRO A 57 -18.66 6.19 8.83
N ASN A 58 -17.85 5.51 9.65
CA ASN A 58 -16.40 5.32 9.44
C ASN A 58 -16.05 4.76 8.06
N LEU A 59 -16.88 3.85 7.54
CA LEU A 59 -16.74 3.31 6.19
C LEU A 59 -16.56 4.41 5.15
N PHE A 60 -17.36 5.48 5.17
CA PHE A 60 -17.26 6.56 4.18
C PHE A 60 -15.98 7.39 4.33
N TYR A 61 -15.48 7.54 5.55
CA TYR A 61 -14.22 8.26 5.81
C TYR A 61 -12.99 7.43 5.44
N LEU A 62 -13.09 6.09 5.56
CA LEU A 62 -11.97 5.17 5.35
C LEU A 62 -11.91 4.59 3.94
N LEU A 63 -13.05 4.49 3.23
CA LEU A 63 -13.15 4.03 1.85
C LEU A 63 -12.22 4.73 0.85
N PRO A 64 -11.92 6.05 0.97
CA PRO A 64 -10.97 6.71 0.08
C PRO A 64 -9.58 6.06 0.08
N VAL A 65 -9.12 5.50 1.20
CA VAL A 65 -7.79 4.89 1.34
C VAL A 65 -7.59 3.69 0.40
N PRO A 66 -8.43 2.62 0.45
CA PRO A 66 -8.30 1.49 -0.46
C PRO A 66 -8.61 1.88 -1.92
N VAL A 67 -9.54 2.81 -2.16
CA VAL A 67 -9.87 3.28 -3.52
C VAL A 67 -8.67 3.98 -4.15
N ILE A 68 -8.06 4.94 -3.45
CA ILE A 68 -6.87 5.64 -3.95
C ILE A 68 -5.71 4.65 -4.13
N THR A 69 -5.53 3.70 -3.20
CA THR A 69 -4.49 2.66 -3.33
C THR A 69 -4.68 1.86 -4.62
N GLY A 70 -5.90 1.40 -4.91
CA GLY A 70 -6.22 0.71 -6.16
C GLY A 70 -5.95 1.55 -7.42
N LEU A 71 -6.36 2.83 -7.41
CA LEU A 71 -6.10 3.76 -8.51
C LEU A 71 -4.60 3.99 -8.74
N VAL A 72 -3.81 4.09 -7.66
CA VAL A 72 -2.36 4.26 -7.74
C VAL A 72 -1.70 3.00 -8.31
N CYS A 73 -2.12 1.80 -7.90
CA CYS A 73 -1.65 0.54 -8.50
C CYS A 73 -1.88 0.50 -10.02
N LEU A 74 -3.07 0.89 -10.48
CA LEU A 74 -3.38 0.99 -11.91
C LEU A 74 -2.50 2.02 -12.62
N LYS A 75 -2.27 3.18 -12.00
CA LYS A 75 -1.39 4.21 -12.56
C LYS A 75 0.09 3.79 -12.61
N ILE A 76 0.57 2.97 -11.68
CA ILE A 76 1.92 2.37 -11.78
C ILE A 76 1.98 1.44 -12.97
N ALA A 77 1.00 0.55 -13.13
CA ALA A 77 0.96 -0.36 -14.28
C ALA A 77 0.95 0.40 -15.62
N ASP A 78 0.14 1.46 -15.73
CA ASP A 78 0.14 2.34 -16.91
C ASP A 78 1.48 3.06 -17.11
N SER A 79 2.06 3.61 -16.04
CA SER A 79 3.35 4.31 -16.11
C SER A 79 4.49 3.39 -16.55
N VAL A 80 4.52 2.15 -16.07
CA VAL A 80 5.50 1.13 -16.45
C VAL A 80 5.32 0.70 -17.90
N LYS A 81 4.07 0.53 -18.36
CA LYS A 81 3.75 0.25 -19.78
C LYS A 81 4.21 1.39 -20.71
N LYS A 82 3.96 2.63 -20.30
CA LYS A 82 4.37 3.86 -21.02
C LYS A 82 5.85 4.21 -20.84
N ARG A 83 6.64 3.35 -20.19
CA ARG A 83 8.08 3.57 -19.94
C ARG A 83 8.37 4.92 -19.28
N LYS A 84 7.52 5.37 -18.35
CA LYS A 84 7.77 6.56 -17.55
C LYS A 84 8.81 6.24 -16.49
N GLU A 85 9.81 7.11 -16.34
CA GLU A 85 10.95 6.82 -15.47
C GLU A 85 10.73 7.26 -14.02
N ARG A 86 10.11 8.44 -13.81
CA ARG A 86 9.95 9.03 -12.47
C ARG A 86 8.61 8.72 -11.80
N SER A 87 7.53 8.70 -12.58
CA SER A 87 6.18 8.55 -12.02
C SER A 87 5.94 7.22 -11.29
N PRO A 88 6.48 6.06 -11.72
CA PRO A 88 6.27 4.80 -10.99
C PRO A 88 6.82 4.85 -9.56
N PHE A 89 7.96 5.53 -9.35
CA PHE A 89 8.59 5.64 -8.03
C PHE A 89 7.77 6.49 -7.06
N VAL A 90 7.33 7.66 -7.50
CA VAL A 90 6.47 8.55 -6.69
C VAL A 90 5.16 7.84 -6.33
N MET A 91 4.55 7.14 -7.29
CA MET A 91 3.34 6.37 -7.05
C MET A 91 3.57 5.19 -6.09
N ALA A 92 4.69 4.48 -6.20
CA ALA A 92 5.04 3.42 -5.26
C ALA A 92 5.22 3.95 -3.84
N LEU A 93 5.78 5.16 -3.68
CA LEU A 93 5.90 5.83 -2.39
C LEU A 93 4.51 6.16 -1.81
N VAL A 94 3.58 6.64 -2.64
CA VAL A 94 2.19 6.89 -2.23
C VAL A 94 1.52 5.61 -1.72
N ILE A 95 1.71 4.46 -2.38
CA ILE A 95 1.20 3.16 -1.88
C ILE A 95 1.77 2.84 -0.50
N VAL A 96 3.07 3.06 -0.29
CA VAL A 96 3.71 2.80 1.00
C VAL A 96 3.09 3.69 2.09
N ILE A 97 2.94 4.98 1.83
CA ILE A 97 2.34 5.93 2.77
C ILE A 97 0.89 5.53 3.09
N LEU A 98 0.09 5.18 2.09
CA LEU A 98 -1.30 4.74 2.28
C LEU A 98 -1.39 3.42 3.06
N GLY A 99 -0.48 2.48 2.80
CA GLY A 99 -0.39 1.23 3.55
C GLY A 99 -0.09 1.46 5.04
N PHE A 100 0.89 2.33 5.34
CA PHE A 100 1.18 2.71 6.72
C PHE A 100 0.03 3.47 7.38
N ALA A 101 -0.64 4.37 6.66
CA ALA A 101 -1.82 5.07 7.17
C ALA A 101 -2.95 4.08 7.52
N GLY A 102 -3.24 3.11 6.64
CA GLY A 102 -4.24 2.08 6.88
C GLY A 102 -3.91 1.20 8.09
N LEU A 103 -2.63 0.82 8.25
CA LEU A 103 -2.18 0.12 9.45
C LEU A 103 -2.38 0.97 10.71
N GLY A 104 -1.94 2.24 10.69
CA GLY A 104 -2.09 3.17 11.81
C GLY A 104 -3.54 3.34 12.27
N ILE A 105 -4.47 3.48 11.33
CA ILE A 105 -5.91 3.56 11.61
C ILE A 105 -6.43 2.27 12.28
N SER A 106 -5.88 1.12 11.87
CA SER A 106 -6.32 -0.19 12.36
C SER A 106 -5.84 -0.47 13.79
N ILE A 107 -4.67 0.01 14.17
CA ILE A 107 -4.09 -0.21 15.51
C ILE A 107 -4.50 0.87 16.52
N TRP A 108 -4.72 2.11 16.11
CA TRP A 108 -5.07 3.21 17.02
C TRP A 108 -6.28 2.89 17.93
N PRO A 109 -6.30 3.14 19.25
CA PRO A 109 -5.26 3.76 20.08
C PRO A 109 -4.24 2.76 20.66
N ASN A 110 -4.31 1.48 20.31
CA ASN A 110 -3.43 0.45 20.86
C ASN A 110 -2.20 0.28 19.98
N ILE A 111 -1.01 0.67 20.44
CA ILE A 111 0.23 0.42 19.69
C ILE A 111 0.58 -1.09 19.71
N ILE A 112 0.14 -1.82 20.74
CA ILE A 112 0.36 -3.28 20.95
C ILE A 112 -0.86 -3.91 21.66
N PRO A 113 -1.57 -4.90 21.08
CA PRO A 113 -2.50 -5.73 21.85
C PRO A 113 -1.69 -6.71 22.74
N PRO A 114 -1.86 -6.77 24.09
CA PRO A 114 -3.07 -6.43 24.84
C PRO A 114 -2.95 -5.41 25.99
N SER A 115 -1.88 -4.63 26.19
CA SER A 115 -1.73 -3.94 27.50
C SER A 115 -1.08 -2.56 27.58
N ILE A 116 -0.94 -1.77 26.50
CA ILE A 116 -0.55 -0.36 26.66
C ILE A 116 -1.32 0.51 25.65
N SER A 117 -2.28 1.27 26.18
CA SER A 117 -2.90 2.39 25.47
C SER A 117 -1.93 3.59 25.40
N ILE A 118 -2.07 4.50 24.41
CA ILE A 118 -1.22 5.72 24.29
C ILE A 118 -1.18 6.55 25.58
N TRP A 119 -2.20 6.41 26.43
CA TRP A 119 -2.37 7.12 27.69
C TRP A 119 -1.63 6.48 28.87
N GLU A 120 -1.24 5.21 28.78
CA GLU A 120 -0.47 4.50 29.82
C GLU A 120 1.05 4.60 29.61
N ALA A 121 1.49 5.15 28.47
CA ALA A 121 2.91 5.31 28.12
C ALA A 121 3.47 6.71 28.41
N ALA A 122 2.69 7.59 29.04
CA ALA A 122 3.08 8.95 29.44
C ALA A 122 3.44 9.03 30.92
#